data_AF-A0A9X9PRL6-F1
#
_entry.id   AF-A0A9X9PRL6-F1
#
_cell.length_a   1.000
_cell.length_b   1.000
_cell.length_c   1.000
_cell.angle_alpha   90.00
_cell.angle_beta   90.00
_cell.angle_gamma   90.00
#
_symmetry.space_group_name_H-M   'P 1'
#
loop_
_entity.id
_entity.type
_entity.pdbx_description
1 polymer ?
#
loop_
_entity_poly.entity_id
_entity_poly.type
_entity_poly.pdbx_seq_one_letter_code
_entity_poly.pdbx_strand_id
1 'polypeptide(L)' 'MKIRRELAEAHLNWTYEDWTSVLWTDKTWVENG' A
#
# COMPACT_ATOMS: atom_id res chain seq x y z
N MET A 1 4.91 0.26 16.50
CA MET A 1 3.66 -0.44 16.14
C MET A 1 2.47 0.50 15.95
N LYS A 2 2.44 1.69 16.59
CA LYS A 2 1.36 2.69 16.52
C LYS A 2 0.96 3.11 15.08
N ILE A 3 1.93 3.44 14.23
CA ILE A 3 1.69 3.94 12.86
C ILE A 3 1.00 2.91 11.95
N ARG A 4 1.38 1.62 12.03
CA ARG A 4 0.75 0.57 11.19
C ARG A 4 -0.72 0.36 11.55
N ARG A 5 -1.06 0.50 12.83
CA ARG A 5 -2.43 0.37 13.33
C ARG A 5 -3.29 1.56 12.87
N GLU A 6 -2.79 2.78 13.02
CA GLU A 6 -3.49 3.99 12.59
C GLU A 6 -3.77 3.98 11.07
N LEU A 7 -2.80 3.53 10.27
CA LEU A 7 -2.99 3.40 8.82
C LEU A 7 -4.08 2.36 8.50
N ALA A 8 -4.04 1.19 9.14
CA ALA A 8 -5.03 0.14 8.91
C ALA A 8 -6.45 0.58 9.32
N GLU A 9 -6.58 1.26 10.47
CA GLU A 9 -7.87 1.80 10.93
C GLU A 9 -8.41 2.87 9.98
N ALA A 10 -7.55 3.74 9.44
CA ALA A 10 -7.97 4.79 8.49
C ALA A 10 -8.47 4.26 7.13
N HIS A 11 -8.02 3.08 6.72
CA HIS A 11 -8.33 2.49 5.41
C HIS A 11 -9.25 1.26 5.50
N LEU A 12 -9.82 0.97 6.68
CA LEU A 12 -10.63 -0.23 6.94
C LEU A 12 -11.88 -0.30 6.05
N ASN A 13 -12.44 0.85 5.68
CA ASN A 13 -13.69 0.96 4.91
C ASN A 13 -13.47 1.38 3.45
N TRP A 14 -12.24 1.35 2.97
CA TRP A 14 -11.97 1.60 1.55
C TRP A 14 -12.64 0.54 0.68
N THR A 15 -13.28 1.00 -0.39
CA THR A 15 -13.89 0.12 -1.37
C THR A 15 -12.83 -0.48 -2.29
N TYR A 16 -13.27 -1.40 -3.16
CA TYR A 16 -12.40 -1.94 -4.19
C TYR A 16 -11.87 -0.82 -5.12
N GLU A 17 -12.75 0.12 -5.50
CA GLU A 17 -12.42 1.25 -6.36
C GLU A 17 -11.34 2.14 -5.72
N ASP A 18 -11.46 2.44 -4.42
CA ASP A 18 -10.46 3.23 -3.68
C ASP A 18 -9.06 2.59 -3.80
N TRP A 19 -8.95 1.28 -3.52
CA TRP A 19 -7.69 0.55 -3.60
C TRP A 19 -7.11 0.48 -5.02
N THR A 20 -7.96 0.28 -6.03
CA THR A 20 -7.52 0.20 -7.44
C THR A 20 -7.09 1.55 -8.02
N SER A 21 -7.51 2.66 -7.41
CA SER A 21 -7.10 4.00 -7.83
C SER A 21 -5.68 4.38 -7.35
N VAL A 22 -5.12 3.64 -6.38
CA VAL A 22 -3.80 3.95 -5.83
C VAL A 22 -2.69 3.52 -6.80
N LEU A 23 -1.84 4.48 -7.15
CA LEU A 23 -0.61 4.21 -7.88
C LEU A 23 0.50 3.73 -6.92
N TRP A 24 0.69 2.42 -6.84
CA TRP A 24 1.75 1.81 -6.04
C TRP A 24 3.09 1.82 -6.78
N THR A 25 4.16 2.11 -6.05
CA THR A 25 5.53 2.03 -6.58
C THR A 25 6.41 1.31 -5.58
N ASP A 26 7.31 0.46 -6.08
CA ASP A 26 8.30 -0.21 -5.27
C ASP A 26 9.63 -0.30 -6.03
N LYS A 27 10.74 -0.50 -5.32
CA LYS A 27 12.05 -0.73 -5.91
C LYS A 27 12.44 -2.18 -5.71
N THR A 28 12.79 -2.84 -6.80
CA THR A 28 13.38 -4.18 -6.76
C THR A 28 14.80 -4.16 -7.32
N TRP A 29 15.63 -5.10 -6.87
CA TRP A 29 16.94 -5.33 -7.46
C TRP A 29 16.80 -6.19 -8.70
N VAL A 30 17.49 -5.81 -9.77
CA VAL A 30 17.61 -6.62 -10.99
C VAL A 30 19.06 -7.07 -11.07
N GLU A 31 19.27 -8.38 -11.07
CA GLU A 31 20.59 -8.97 -11.32
C GLU A 31 20.93 -8.79 -12.81
N ASN A 32 22.02 -8.08 -13.09
CA ASN A 32 22.61 -8.06 -14.42
C ASN A 32 23.56 -9.25 -14.51
N GLY A 33 23.26 -10.19 -15.41
CA GLY A 33 24.06 -11.39 -15.66
C GLY A 33 25.46 -11.11 -16.18
#